data_AF-A0A7X6JAF5-F1
#
_entry.id   AF-A0A7X6JAF5-F1
#
_cell.length_a   1.000
_cell.length_b   1.000
_cell.length_c   1.000
_cell.angle_alpha   90.00
_cell.angle_beta   90.00
_cell.angle_gamma   90.00
#
_symmetry.space_group_name_H-M   'P 1'
#
loop_
_entity.id
_entity.type
_entity.pdbx_description
1 polymer ?
#
loop_
_entity_poly.entity_id
_entity_poly.type
_entity_poly.pdbx_seq_one_letter_code
_entity_poly.pdbx_strand_id
1 'polypeptide(L)'
;MGGLKAFGNTKDLDRWRVICHTKGPIAAVEEHYVGGREVTVDADGMVTSPPWARKGGAWLYIRSKIGDGSETAWPDLKTAFPDLWTDGHRARGIAQSLLRYISPGIEDEKFLKLYQGGEPPYERVQRSELIFDPRDSSQNADNPVTWKYSDNGILGATHILRSYPSLKSSDIDWAFTAQEATRADHIGAVVAGNEVRARAWGLWPSERERGDVMDQVLKSIGAEIISTDNNKFAVRLIDDQRTPELALTERDIVDLQWKSGPDSVERPNVCRIKYYSPERNYEMAEIPLSKTPNEPGAQPLPWSRYQNEIDRVGEQYFDVELPFCPSAAQAQRIGRRLFALARADVGVVTTNFAGLAAWGKSFISLELPDLDESVNAAIGTPRINDGDGTVEIRSLSGRH
;
A
#
# COMPACT_ATOMS: atom_id res chain seq x y z
N MET A 1 10.99 -8.43 3.70
CA MET A 1 9.91 -9.31 4.23
C MET A 1 10.52 -10.48 4.99
N GLY A 2 10.17 -10.63 6.28
CA GLY A 2 10.58 -11.73 7.14
C GLY A 2 9.62 -12.93 7.06
N GLY A 3 9.45 -13.67 8.14
CA GLY A 3 8.47 -14.76 8.18
C GLY A 3 8.45 -15.53 9.49
N LEU A 4 7.46 -16.40 9.63
CA LEU A 4 7.36 -17.31 10.76
C LEU A 4 8.42 -18.41 10.63
N LYS A 5 9.24 -18.60 11.67
CA LYS A 5 10.16 -19.73 11.77
C LYS A 5 9.37 -21.00 12.09
N ALA A 6 8.94 -21.70 11.05
CA ALA A 6 8.10 -22.89 11.17
C ALA A 6 8.89 -24.14 11.63
N PHE A 7 10.19 -24.17 11.38
CA PHE A 7 11.08 -25.23 11.84
C PHE A 7 12.45 -24.67 12.18
N GLY A 8 13.05 -25.22 13.23
CA GLY A 8 14.43 -24.94 13.60
C GLY A 8 15.05 -26.10 14.34
N ASN A 9 16.15 -26.65 13.83
CA ASN A 9 16.93 -27.66 14.54
C ASN A 9 18.41 -27.62 14.12
N THR A 10 19.24 -28.37 14.83
CA THR A 10 20.69 -28.49 14.61
C THR A 10 21.03 -29.94 14.33
N LYS A 11 21.85 -30.18 13.30
CA LYS A 11 22.48 -31.48 13.04
C LYS A 11 23.98 -31.27 13.02
N ASP A 12 24.70 -32.01 13.84
CA ASP A 12 26.12 -31.79 14.09
C ASP A 12 26.37 -30.34 14.55
N LEU A 13 27.02 -29.53 13.73
CA LEU A 13 27.24 -28.10 13.98
C LEU A 13 26.37 -27.20 13.08
N ASP A 14 25.64 -27.78 12.13
CA ASP A 14 24.85 -27.03 11.15
C ASP A 14 23.47 -26.71 11.69
N ARG A 15 23.03 -25.47 11.50
CA ARG A 15 21.69 -25.02 11.91
C ARG A 15 20.79 -24.92 10.70
N TRP A 16 19.58 -25.42 10.85
CA TRP A 16 18.57 -25.45 9.80
C TRP A 16 17.35 -24.64 10.20
N ARG A 17 16.80 -23.87 9.28
CA ARG A 17 15.53 -23.15 9.46
C ARG A 17 14.62 -23.30 8.26
N VAL A 18 13.32 -23.41 8.52
CA VAL A 18 12.29 -23.14 7.52
C VAL A 18 11.57 -21.87 7.93
N ILE A 19 11.57 -20.89 7.02
CA ILE A 19 10.86 -19.62 7.20
C ILE A 19 9.67 -19.64 6.24
N CYS A 20 8.46 -19.49 6.80
CA CYS A 20 7.22 -19.33 6.05
C CYS A 20 6.92 -17.84 5.92
N HIS A 21 6.80 -17.37 4.68
CA HIS A 21 6.79 -15.95 4.35
C HIS A 21 5.38 -15.40 4.14
N THR A 22 4.74 -15.84 3.05
CA THR A 22 3.40 -15.37 2.64
C THR A 22 2.56 -16.54 2.17
N LYS A 23 1.25 -16.45 2.36
CA LYS A 23 0.29 -17.38 1.75
C LYS A 23 0.17 -17.08 0.25
N GLY A 24 -0.01 -18.14 -0.54
CA GLY A 24 -0.20 -18.05 -1.98
C GLY A 24 1.11 -18.04 -2.78
N PRO A 25 1.00 -18.25 -4.11
CA PRO A 25 2.14 -18.22 -5.00
C PRO A 25 2.73 -16.82 -5.08
N ILE A 26 4.05 -16.74 -4.99
CA ILE A 26 4.80 -15.52 -5.30
C ILE A 26 5.30 -15.57 -6.75
N ALA A 27 5.39 -14.42 -7.39
CA ALA A 27 5.95 -14.32 -8.74
C ALA A 27 7.46 -14.58 -8.77
N ALA A 28 8.21 -13.97 -7.85
CA ALA A 28 9.67 -14.12 -7.78
C ALA A 28 10.24 -13.59 -6.45
N VAL A 29 11.43 -14.07 -6.08
CA VAL A 29 12.29 -13.42 -5.08
C VAL A 29 13.29 -12.54 -5.82
N GLU A 30 13.38 -11.27 -5.45
CA GLU A 30 14.25 -10.28 -6.12
C GLU A 30 15.60 -10.15 -5.40
N GLU A 31 15.55 -9.97 -4.07
CA GLU A 31 16.74 -9.69 -3.26
C GLU A 31 16.71 -10.50 -1.97
N HIS A 32 17.89 -10.86 -1.48
CA HIS A 32 18.08 -11.64 -0.25
C HIS A 32 18.87 -10.82 0.76
N TYR A 33 18.42 -10.77 2.01
CA TYR A 33 19.08 -10.05 3.08
C TYR A 33 19.36 -10.98 4.26
N VAL A 34 20.58 -10.92 4.78
CA VAL A 34 21.01 -11.70 5.95
C VAL A 34 21.66 -10.76 6.95
N GLY A 35 21.05 -10.63 8.14
CA GLY A 35 21.48 -9.68 9.16
C GLY A 35 21.47 -8.23 8.68
N GLY A 36 20.47 -7.85 7.87
CA GLY A 36 20.31 -6.51 7.31
C GLY A 36 21.27 -6.17 6.16
N ARG A 37 22.02 -7.14 5.63
CA ARG A 37 22.92 -6.96 4.48
C ARG A 37 22.46 -7.79 3.30
N GLU A 38 22.44 -7.18 2.12
CA GLU A 38 22.13 -7.88 0.88
C GLU A 38 23.16 -8.97 0.59
N VAL A 39 22.70 -10.12 0.10
CA VAL A 39 23.53 -11.26 -0.26
C VAL A 39 23.16 -11.82 -1.62
N THR A 40 24.14 -12.33 -2.35
CA THR A 40 23.93 -13.02 -3.62
C THR A 40 23.70 -14.50 -3.38
N VAL A 41 22.62 -15.04 -3.96
CA VAL A 41 22.24 -16.45 -3.85
C VAL A 41 22.23 -17.08 -5.24
N ASP A 42 23.05 -18.11 -5.44
CA ASP A 42 23.10 -18.84 -6.70
C ASP A 42 21.92 -19.82 -6.84
N ALA A 43 21.70 -20.37 -8.04
CA ALA A 43 20.59 -21.28 -8.34
C ALA A 43 20.54 -22.52 -7.41
N ASP A 44 21.68 -23.04 -6.97
CA ASP A 44 21.77 -24.18 -6.05
C ASP A 44 21.51 -23.82 -4.58
N GLY A 45 21.31 -22.52 -4.32
CA GLY A 45 21.08 -21.90 -3.03
C GLY A 45 22.34 -21.43 -2.32
N MET A 46 23.52 -21.48 -2.96
CA MET A 46 24.78 -21.08 -2.34
C MET A 46 24.85 -19.56 -2.14
N VAL A 47 25.19 -19.09 -0.94
CA VAL A 47 25.42 -17.66 -0.70
C VAL A 47 26.87 -17.28 -1.00
N THR A 48 27.08 -16.52 -2.07
CA THR A 48 28.40 -16.22 -2.64
C THR A 48 28.98 -14.88 -2.26
N SER A 49 28.20 -14.01 -1.62
CA SER A 49 28.72 -12.77 -1.07
C SER A 49 29.53 -13.02 0.21
N PRO A 50 30.60 -12.24 0.47
CA PRO A 50 31.26 -12.22 1.77
C PRO A 50 30.27 -11.84 2.90
N PRO A 51 30.40 -12.37 4.12
CA PRO A 51 31.42 -13.32 4.60
C PRO A 51 31.07 -14.81 4.35
N TRP A 52 29.98 -15.10 3.63
CA TRP A 52 29.40 -16.42 3.48
C TRP A 52 30.14 -17.32 2.50
N ALA A 53 30.75 -16.77 1.47
CA ALA A 53 31.58 -17.54 0.55
C ALA A 53 32.76 -18.25 1.25
N ARG A 54 33.09 -19.45 0.78
CA ARG A 54 34.31 -20.18 1.14
C ARG A 54 34.85 -21.00 -0.03
N LYS A 55 36.10 -21.45 0.08
CA LYS A 55 36.67 -22.35 -0.91
C LYS A 55 35.87 -23.66 -0.94
N GLY A 56 35.29 -24.00 -2.09
CA GLY A 56 34.51 -25.23 -2.26
C GLY A 56 33.09 -25.20 -1.67
N GLY A 57 32.51 -24.02 -1.41
CA GLY A 57 31.09 -23.90 -1.04
C GLY A 57 30.73 -22.58 -0.36
N ALA A 58 29.67 -22.57 0.44
CA ALA A 58 29.30 -21.45 1.31
C ALA A 58 29.10 -21.88 2.76
N TRP A 59 29.14 -20.91 3.67
CA TRP A 59 28.73 -21.01 5.07
C TRP A 59 27.22 -20.86 5.26
N LEU A 60 26.49 -20.45 4.22
CA LEU A 60 25.05 -20.33 4.22
C LEU A 60 24.50 -20.82 2.87
N TYR A 61 23.42 -21.60 2.95
CA TYR A 61 22.60 -21.94 1.80
C TYR A 61 21.17 -21.49 2.02
N ILE A 62 20.56 -20.89 1.01
CA ILE A 62 19.19 -20.39 0.99
C ILE A 62 18.49 -20.98 -0.23
N ARG A 63 17.43 -21.75 -0.02
CA ARG A 63 16.58 -22.26 -1.11
C ARG A 63 15.15 -21.83 -0.89
N SER A 64 14.40 -21.59 -1.96
CA SER A 64 13.05 -21.05 -1.89
C SER A 64 12.04 -21.94 -2.60
N LYS A 65 10.79 -21.95 -2.12
CA LYS A 65 9.60 -22.43 -2.83
C LYS A 65 8.57 -21.31 -2.90
N ILE A 66 7.82 -21.28 -4.00
CA ILE A 66 6.98 -20.14 -4.35
C ILE A 66 5.61 -20.13 -3.67
N GLY A 67 5.11 -21.26 -3.16
CA GLY A 67 3.81 -21.34 -2.50
C GLY A 67 2.64 -21.61 -3.45
N ASP A 68 2.84 -22.34 -4.55
CA ASP A 68 1.82 -22.64 -5.56
C ASP A 68 0.88 -23.79 -5.18
N GLY A 69 1.15 -24.48 -4.06
CA GLY A 69 0.35 -25.62 -3.59
C GLY A 69 0.88 -26.98 -4.04
N SER A 70 1.81 -27.03 -4.98
CA SER A 70 2.45 -28.26 -5.46
C SER A 70 3.60 -28.74 -4.58
N GLU A 71 3.96 -27.95 -3.55
CA GLU A 71 5.15 -28.20 -2.74
C GLU A 71 5.16 -29.61 -2.11
N THR A 72 6.35 -30.20 -2.15
CA THR A 72 6.73 -31.41 -1.42
C THR A 72 7.55 -31.05 -0.18
N ALA A 73 7.79 -32.01 0.72
CA ALA A 73 8.69 -31.79 1.85
C ALA A 73 10.12 -31.49 1.36
N TRP A 74 10.88 -30.67 2.11
CA TRP A 74 12.28 -30.40 1.80
C TRP A 74 13.14 -31.67 1.89
N PRO A 75 13.74 -32.16 0.78
CA PRO A 75 14.52 -33.40 0.78
C PRO A 75 15.71 -33.37 1.74
N ASP A 76 16.38 -32.22 1.81
CA ASP A 76 17.52 -31.98 2.70
C ASP A 76 17.13 -32.15 4.18
N LEU A 77 15.95 -31.68 4.57
CA LEU A 77 15.45 -31.84 5.95
C LEU A 77 15.03 -33.27 6.24
N LYS A 78 14.45 -33.99 5.28
CA LYS A 78 14.18 -35.43 5.43
C LYS A 78 15.46 -36.23 5.69
N THR A 79 16.55 -35.84 5.04
CA THR A 79 17.85 -36.49 5.18
C THR A 79 18.52 -36.11 6.50
N ALA A 80 18.41 -34.83 6.89
CA ALA A 80 19.00 -34.34 8.12
C ALA A 80 18.24 -34.86 9.36
N PHE A 81 16.91 -34.81 9.34
CA PHE A 81 16.02 -35.05 10.47
C PHE A 81 14.88 -36.03 10.12
N PRO A 82 15.17 -37.29 9.75
CA PRO A 82 14.16 -38.22 9.27
C PRO A 82 13.01 -38.47 10.27
N ASP A 83 13.30 -38.43 11.57
CA ASP A 83 12.31 -38.65 12.63
C ASP A 83 11.41 -37.43 12.91
N LEU A 84 11.86 -36.22 12.52
CA LEU A 84 11.15 -34.96 12.76
C LEU A 84 10.54 -34.38 11.49
N TRP A 85 11.08 -34.72 10.32
CA TRP A 85 10.70 -34.14 9.04
C TRP A 85 10.38 -35.24 8.01
N THR A 86 9.10 -35.62 7.97
CA THR A 86 8.54 -36.60 7.04
C THR A 86 7.93 -35.95 5.78
N ASP A 87 7.47 -36.77 4.83
CA ASP A 87 6.72 -36.32 3.64
C ASP A 87 5.41 -35.59 3.94
N GLY A 88 4.94 -35.60 5.19
CA GLY A 88 3.81 -34.78 5.64
C GLY A 88 4.13 -33.28 5.72
N HIS A 89 5.40 -32.91 5.91
CA HIS A 89 5.82 -31.52 6.17
C HIS A 89 6.04 -30.72 4.88
N ARG A 90 4.96 -30.49 4.13
CA ARG A 90 5.02 -29.88 2.79
C ARG A 90 4.90 -28.36 2.81
N ALA A 91 4.12 -27.82 3.75
CA ALA A 91 3.75 -26.40 3.82
C ALA A 91 3.22 -25.88 2.46
N ARG A 92 2.26 -26.60 1.88
CA ARG A 92 1.67 -26.28 0.56
C ARG A 92 0.96 -24.94 0.57
N GLY A 93 1.09 -24.19 -0.52
CA GLY A 93 0.40 -22.92 -0.70
C GLY A 93 1.00 -21.79 0.13
N ILE A 94 2.23 -21.98 0.64
CA ILE A 94 2.97 -21.00 1.44
C ILE A 94 4.35 -20.84 0.83
N ALA A 95 4.70 -19.61 0.47
CA ALA A 95 6.03 -19.28 0.02
C ALA A 95 7.00 -19.45 1.19
N GLN A 96 8.06 -20.23 0.99
CA GLN A 96 8.94 -20.66 2.08
C GLN A 96 10.41 -20.61 1.65
N SER A 97 11.29 -20.34 2.62
CA SER A 97 12.74 -20.45 2.44
C SER A 97 13.32 -21.46 3.42
N LEU A 98 14.17 -22.35 2.92
CA LEU A 98 15.02 -23.25 3.69
C LEU A 98 16.41 -22.62 3.82
N LEU A 99 16.85 -22.45 5.06
CA LEU A 99 18.18 -21.95 5.37
C LEU A 99 19.00 -23.06 6.04
N ARG A 100 20.24 -23.22 5.56
CA ARG A 100 21.26 -24.07 6.19
C ARG A 100 22.49 -23.22 6.50
N TYR A 101 22.68 -22.95 7.77
CA TYR A 101 23.87 -22.29 8.31
C TYR A 101 24.90 -23.34 8.64
N ILE A 102 26.02 -23.35 7.91
CA ILE A 102 27.15 -24.21 8.22
C ILE A 102 27.99 -23.49 9.27
N SER A 103 28.27 -24.17 10.37
CA SER A 103 29.11 -23.61 11.43
C SER A 103 30.57 -24.01 11.22
N PRO A 104 31.52 -23.06 11.32
CA PRO A 104 32.94 -23.40 11.36
C PRO A 104 33.39 -24.03 12.70
N GLY A 105 32.49 -24.11 13.70
CA GLY A 105 32.81 -24.54 15.06
C GLY A 105 33.25 -23.37 15.94
N ILE A 106 32.96 -23.42 17.25
CA ILE A 106 33.16 -22.29 18.17
C ILE A 106 34.63 -21.86 18.33
N GLU A 107 35.56 -22.77 18.06
CA GLU A 107 37.00 -22.55 18.16
C GLU A 107 37.58 -21.82 16.94
N ASP A 108 36.84 -21.75 15.83
CA ASP A 108 37.27 -21.05 14.62
C ASP A 108 36.96 -19.55 14.75
N GLU A 109 37.94 -18.69 14.50
CA GLU A 109 37.78 -17.23 14.52
C GLU A 109 36.65 -16.73 13.61
N LYS A 110 36.33 -17.48 12.55
CA LYS A 110 35.24 -17.18 11.62
C LYS A 110 33.87 -17.38 12.28
N PHE A 111 33.75 -18.18 13.34
CA PHE A 111 32.50 -18.34 14.09
C PHE A 111 32.04 -17.01 14.67
N LEU A 112 32.95 -16.28 15.34
CA LEU A 112 32.65 -14.97 15.90
C LEU A 112 32.30 -13.95 14.82
N LYS A 113 32.92 -14.04 13.63
CA LYS A 113 32.60 -13.15 12.49
C LYS A 113 31.23 -13.42 11.88
N LEU A 114 30.78 -14.68 11.83
CA LEU A 114 29.50 -15.07 11.23
C LEU A 114 28.32 -14.98 12.22
N TYR A 115 28.58 -15.23 13.50
CA TYR A 115 27.54 -15.42 14.52
C TYR A 115 27.73 -14.54 15.76
N GLN A 116 28.36 -13.37 15.63
CA GLN A 116 28.66 -12.45 16.73
C GLN A 116 27.45 -12.12 17.62
N GLY A 117 26.25 -12.08 17.05
CA GLY A 117 24.96 -11.85 17.73
C GLY A 117 24.01 -13.06 17.67
N GLY A 118 24.54 -14.25 17.41
CA GLY A 118 23.73 -15.44 17.11
C GLY A 118 23.49 -15.62 15.61
N GLU A 119 22.46 -16.39 15.28
CA GLU A 119 22.08 -16.66 13.89
C GLU A 119 21.49 -15.40 13.24
N PRO A 120 22.10 -14.86 12.16
CA PRO A 120 21.60 -13.64 11.55
C PRO A 120 20.24 -13.89 10.90
N PRO A 121 19.25 -13.01 11.10
CA PRO A 121 17.92 -13.16 10.52
C PRO A 121 17.99 -13.10 9.00
N TYR A 122 17.05 -13.79 8.35
CA TYR A 122 16.87 -13.75 6.90
C TYR A 122 15.60 -13.03 6.52
N GLU A 123 15.73 -12.14 5.56
CA GLU A 123 14.66 -11.36 4.97
C GLU A 123 14.84 -11.35 3.46
N ARG A 124 13.75 -11.08 2.73
CA ARG A 124 13.81 -10.98 1.27
C ARG A 124 12.90 -9.89 0.73
N VAL A 125 13.27 -9.37 -0.43
CA VAL A 125 12.37 -8.60 -1.30
C VAL A 125 11.79 -9.59 -2.30
N GLN A 126 10.47 -9.56 -2.47
CA GLN A 126 9.80 -10.46 -3.37
C GLN A 126 8.67 -9.74 -4.11
N ARG A 127 8.42 -10.22 -5.32
CA ARG A 127 7.19 -9.97 -6.05
C ARG A 127 6.17 -11.03 -5.62
N SER A 128 5.14 -10.60 -4.91
CA SER A 128 4.15 -11.49 -4.27
C SER A 128 3.11 -11.99 -5.28
N GLU A 129 1.81 -11.93 -4.91
CA GLU A 129 0.72 -12.54 -5.67
C GLU A 129 0.64 -12.03 -7.11
N LEU A 130 0.25 -12.94 -8.00
CA LEU A 130 -0.12 -12.62 -9.37
C LEU A 130 -1.54 -12.02 -9.35
N ILE A 131 -1.76 -10.96 -10.13
CA ILE A 131 -3.04 -10.25 -10.16
C ILE A 131 -3.58 -10.20 -11.59
N PHE A 132 -4.90 -10.25 -11.71
CA PHE A 132 -5.57 -10.14 -12.99
C PHE A 132 -5.47 -8.71 -13.54
N ASP A 133 -5.01 -8.57 -14.78
CA ASP A 133 -5.06 -7.32 -15.53
C ASP A 133 -6.11 -7.41 -16.66
N PRO A 134 -7.24 -6.68 -16.59
CA PRO A 134 -8.28 -6.71 -17.62
C PRO A 134 -7.83 -6.13 -18.97
N ARG A 135 -6.69 -5.44 -19.03
CA ARG A 135 -6.11 -4.90 -20.28
C ARG A 135 -5.37 -5.97 -21.07
N ASP A 136 -4.97 -7.06 -20.41
CA ASP A 136 -4.23 -8.16 -21.02
C ASP A 136 -5.17 -9.28 -21.44
N SER A 137 -5.47 -9.33 -22.75
CA SER A 137 -6.35 -10.35 -23.34
C SER A 137 -5.87 -11.81 -23.17
N SER A 138 -4.62 -12.05 -22.75
CA SER A 138 -4.12 -13.39 -22.42
C SER A 138 -4.53 -13.86 -21.03
N GLN A 139 -5.08 -12.98 -20.19
CA GLN A 139 -5.53 -13.29 -18.85
C GLN A 139 -7.05 -13.47 -18.78
N ASN A 140 -7.51 -14.25 -17.82
CA ASN A 140 -8.92 -14.46 -17.54
C ASN A 140 -9.19 -14.22 -16.06
N ALA A 141 -10.18 -13.36 -15.76
CA ALA A 141 -10.55 -12.98 -14.41
C ALA A 141 -10.92 -14.16 -13.51
N ASP A 142 -11.40 -15.26 -14.08
CA ASP A 142 -11.82 -16.47 -13.37
C ASP A 142 -10.77 -17.59 -13.43
N ASN A 143 -9.60 -17.36 -14.06
CA ASN A 143 -8.51 -18.32 -14.12
C ASN A 143 -7.19 -17.73 -13.56
N PRO A 144 -6.90 -17.95 -12.26
CA PRO A 144 -5.70 -17.45 -11.60
C PRO A 144 -4.36 -17.89 -12.21
N VAL A 145 -4.34 -19.01 -12.95
CA VAL A 145 -3.11 -19.51 -13.61
C VAL A 145 -2.65 -18.57 -14.73
N THR A 146 -3.56 -17.76 -15.27
CA THR A 146 -3.24 -16.80 -16.34
C THR A 146 -2.74 -15.47 -15.81
N TRP A 147 -2.90 -15.20 -14.51
CA TRP A 147 -2.58 -13.89 -13.93
C TRP A 147 -1.07 -13.64 -13.92
N LYS A 148 -0.69 -12.36 -13.96
CA LYS A 148 0.72 -11.94 -13.99
C LYS A 148 1.02 -11.01 -12.83
N TYR A 149 2.30 -10.84 -12.55
CA TYR A 149 2.72 -9.85 -11.57
C TYR A 149 2.45 -8.43 -12.10
N SER A 150 1.90 -7.59 -11.24
CA SER A 150 1.83 -6.14 -11.42
C SER A 150 1.80 -5.48 -10.05
N ASP A 151 2.39 -4.29 -9.95
CA ASP A 151 2.35 -3.44 -8.76
C ASP A 151 1.49 -2.19 -8.95
N ASN A 152 0.70 -2.16 -10.03
CA ASN A 152 -0.29 -1.12 -10.29
C ASN A 152 -1.29 -1.01 -9.13
N GLY A 153 -1.41 0.19 -8.55
CA GLY A 153 -2.21 0.38 -7.34
C GLY A 153 -3.70 0.06 -7.51
N ILE A 154 -4.27 0.33 -8.69
CA ILE A 154 -5.69 0.06 -8.99
C ILE A 154 -5.95 -1.44 -9.10
N LEU A 155 -5.07 -2.16 -9.80
CA LEU A 155 -5.18 -3.62 -9.92
C LEU A 155 -4.97 -4.30 -8.56
N GLY A 156 -3.98 -3.85 -7.78
CA GLY A 156 -3.71 -4.37 -6.44
C GLY A 156 -4.90 -4.17 -5.48
N ALA A 157 -5.48 -2.96 -5.44
CA ALA A 157 -6.67 -2.68 -4.63
C ALA A 157 -7.88 -3.51 -5.09
N THR A 158 -8.09 -3.64 -6.40
CA THR A 158 -9.19 -4.45 -6.96
C THR A 158 -9.01 -5.93 -6.63
N HIS A 159 -7.78 -6.45 -6.67
CA HIS A 159 -7.48 -7.82 -6.27
C HIS A 159 -7.79 -8.07 -4.80
N ILE A 160 -7.44 -7.13 -3.91
CA ILE A 160 -7.81 -7.18 -2.49
C ILE A 160 -9.34 -7.22 -2.35
N LEU A 161 -10.09 -6.37 -3.05
CA LEU A 161 -11.57 -6.39 -3.03
C LEU A 161 -12.16 -7.72 -3.49
N ARG A 162 -11.53 -8.40 -4.45
CA ARG A 162 -11.97 -9.73 -4.91
C ARG A 162 -11.67 -10.86 -3.94
N SER A 163 -10.78 -10.64 -2.97
CA SER A 163 -10.53 -11.62 -1.90
C SER A 163 -11.67 -11.70 -0.88
N TYR A 164 -12.61 -10.74 -0.92
CA TYR A 164 -13.79 -10.73 -0.05
C TYR A 164 -14.83 -11.71 -0.59
N PRO A 165 -15.35 -12.64 0.25
CA PRO A 165 -16.25 -13.69 -0.21
C PRO A 165 -17.59 -13.17 -0.73
N SER A 166 -17.97 -11.94 -0.37
CA SER A 166 -19.21 -11.28 -0.78
C SER A 166 -19.12 -10.63 -2.16
N LEU A 167 -17.92 -10.44 -2.72
CA LEU A 167 -17.71 -9.78 -4.01
C LEU A 167 -17.28 -10.80 -5.06
N LYS A 168 -17.97 -10.82 -6.19
CA LYS A 168 -17.66 -11.65 -7.34
C LYS A 168 -16.97 -10.82 -8.41
N SER A 169 -16.28 -11.52 -9.32
CA SER A 169 -15.69 -10.90 -10.51
C SER A 169 -16.72 -10.13 -11.36
N SER A 170 -17.97 -10.60 -11.39
CA SER A 170 -19.09 -9.95 -12.09
C SER A 170 -19.48 -8.59 -11.53
N ASP A 171 -19.18 -8.35 -10.25
CA ASP A 171 -19.58 -7.14 -9.51
C ASP A 171 -18.60 -5.99 -9.76
N ILE A 172 -17.49 -6.26 -10.44
CA ILE A 172 -16.44 -5.29 -10.78
C ILE A 172 -16.67 -4.75 -12.20
N ASP A 173 -16.56 -3.44 -12.34
CA ASP A 173 -16.55 -2.77 -13.64
C ASP A 173 -15.14 -2.85 -14.28
N TRP A 174 -14.85 -3.98 -14.92
CA TRP A 174 -13.53 -4.23 -15.51
C TRP A 174 -13.12 -3.24 -16.59
N ALA A 175 -14.09 -2.66 -17.32
CA ALA A 175 -13.81 -1.65 -18.33
C ALA A 175 -13.33 -0.35 -17.68
N PHE A 176 -14.01 0.09 -16.61
CA PHE A 176 -13.58 1.23 -15.81
C PHE A 176 -12.25 0.97 -15.11
N THR A 177 -12.08 -0.20 -14.48
CA THR A 177 -10.83 -0.61 -13.84
C THR A 177 -9.65 -0.60 -14.83
N ALA A 178 -9.85 -1.03 -16.07
CA ALA A 178 -8.81 -1.00 -17.11
C ALA A 178 -8.38 0.44 -17.46
N GLN A 179 -9.34 1.38 -17.52
CA GLN A 179 -9.04 2.80 -17.76
C GLN A 179 -8.26 3.39 -16.58
N GLU A 180 -8.70 3.14 -15.35
CA GLU A 180 -8.03 3.63 -14.14
C GLU A 180 -6.65 3.00 -13.94
N ALA A 181 -6.48 1.71 -14.25
CA ALA A 181 -5.17 1.06 -14.24
C ALA A 181 -4.21 1.72 -15.25
N THR A 182 -4.70 2.10 -16.44
CA THR A 182 -3.91 2.85 -17.43
C THR A 182 -3.52 4.24 -16.89
N ARG A 183 -4.42 4.93 -16.20
CA ARG A 183 -4.11 6.20 -15.51
C ARG A 183 -3.10 6.01 -14.38
N ALA A 184 -3.17 4.91 -13.64
CA ALA A 184 -2.25 4.58 -12.57
C ALA A 184 -0.83 4.30 -13.09
N ASP A 185 -0.70 3.68 -14.27
CA ASP A 185 0.58 3.44 -14.95
C ASP A 185 1.15 4.68 -15.65
N HIS A 186 0.39 5.78 -15.74
CA HIS A 186 0.87 7.00 -16.38
C HIS A 186 2.15 7.51 -15.70
N ILE A 187 3.19 7.73 -16.51
CA ILE A 187 4.48 8.22 -16.06
C ILE A 187 4.48 9.75 -16.14
N GLY A 188 4.55 10.41 -14.99
CA GLY A 188 4.64 11.87 -14.87
C GLY A 188 6.03 12.33 -14.48
N ALA A 189 6.39 13.56 -14.87
CA ALA A 189 7.61 14.20 -14.40
C ALA A 189 7.48 14.58 -12.91
N VAL A 190 8.55 14.34 -12.16
CA VAL A 190 8.73 14.69 -10.75
C VAL A 190 10.12 15.33 -10.56
N VAL A 191 10.37 15.97 -9.43
CA VAL A 191 11.66 16.64 -9.17
C VAL A 191 12.85 15.68 -9.30
N ALA A 192 12.66 14.41 -8.96
CA ALA A 192 13.68 13.35 -9.02
C ALA A 192 13.70 12.56 -10.35
N GLY A 193 12.97 13.00 -11.39
CA GLY A 193 12.92 12.32 -12.69
C GLY A 193 11.50 12.05 -13.17
N ASN A 194 11.21 10.80 -13.52
CA ASN A 194 9.89 10.37 -13.99
C ASN A 194 9.36 9.27 -13.06
N GLU A 195 8.07 9.30 -12.78
CA GLU A 195 7.47 8.33 -11.87
C GLU A 195 6.05 7.93 -12.28
N VAL A 196 5.75 6.65 -12.07
CA VAL A 196 4.42 6.08 -12.21
C VAL A 196 3.45 6.73 -11.21
N ARG A 197 2.22 6.99 -11.65
CA ARG A 197 1.24 7.73 -10.85
C ARG A 197 0.81 7.02 -9.58
N ALA A 198 0.52 5.72 -9.62
CA ALA A 198 0.02 4.97 -8.47
C ALA A 198 0.48 3.50 -8.45
N ARG A 199 1.33 3.15 -7.48
CA ARG A 199 1.82 1.79 -7.20
C ARG A 199 1.42 1.37 -5.78
N ALA A 200 1.28 0.07 -5.55
CA ALA A 200 0.95 -0.50 -4.24
C ALA A 200 1.95 -1.58 -3.83
N TRP A 201 2.75 -1.30 -2.79
CA TRP A 201 3.70 -2.25 -2.21
C TRP A 201 3.44 -2.36 -0.71
N GLY A 202 3.31 -3.56 -0.17
CA GLY A 202 3.21 -3.70 1.29
C GLY A 202 2.85 -5.12 1.71
N LEU A 203 2.57 -5.26 3.00
CA LEU A 203 2.19 -6.51 3.61
C LEU A 203 0.80 -6.40 4.20
N TRP A 204 -0.07 -7.35 3.86
CA TRP A 204 -1.33 -7.55 4.55
C TRP A 204 -1.16 -8.61 5.65
N PRO A 205 -1.12 -8.22 6.93
CA PRO A 205 -1.15 -9.18 8.03
C PRO A 205 -2.55 -9.79 8.17
N SER A 206 -2.63 -11.12 8.25
CA SER A 206 -3.90 -11.85 8.32
C SER A 206 -4.76 -11.53 9.55
N GLU A 207 -4.16 -10.94 10.59
CA GLU A 207 -4.81 -10.59 11.85
C GLU A 207 -5.56 -9.25 11.81
N ARG A 208 -5.28 -8.40 10.80
CA ARG A 208 -5.97 -7.12 10.67
C ARG A 208 -7.31 -7.26 9.96
N GLU A 209 -8.25 -6.43 10.38
CA GLU A 209 -9.55 -6.31 9.71
C GLU A 209 -9.35 -5.92 8.26
N ARG A 210 -10.07 -6.62 7.37
CA ARG A 210 -9.88 -6.45 5.93
C ARG A 210 -10.24 -5.02 5.50
N GLY A 211 -11.30 -4.46 6.08
CA GLY A 211 -11.75 -3.09 5.82
C GLY A 211 -10.67 -2.05 6.11
N ASP A 212 -10.00 -2.17 7.26
CA ASP A 212 -8.90 -1.27 7.64
C ASP A 212 -7.71 -1.37 6.67
N VAL A 213 -7.37 -2.58 6.24
CA VAL A 213 -6.30 -2.78 5.26
C VAL A 213 -6.69 -2.18 3.92
N MET A 214 -7.94 -2.37 3.48
CA MET A 214 -8.41 -1.78 2.24
C MET A 214 -8.38 -0.24 2.29
N ASP A 215 -8.83 0.36 3.40
CA ASP A 215 -8.75 1.80 3.61
C ASP A 215 -7.30 2.31 3.59
N GLN A 216 -6.37 1.59 4.24
CA GLN A 216 -4.95 1.92 4.20
C GLN A 216 -4.35 1.80 2.79
N VAL A 217 -4.75 0.79 2.01
CA VAL A 217 -4.31 0.61 0.62
C VAL A 217 -4.86 1.76 -0.23
N LEU A 218 -6.17 2.04 -0.17
CA LEU A 218 -6.81 3.14 -0.91
C LEU A 218 -6.17 4.48 -0.59
N LYS A 219 -5.94 4.78 0.69
CA LYS A 219 -5.21 5.98 1.13
C LYS A 219 -3.79 6.02 0.56
N SER A 220 -3.05 4.91 0.62
CA SER A 220 -1.66 4.81 0.13
C SER A 220 -1.49 4.92 -1.37
N ILE A 221 -2.50 4.54 -2.16
CA ILE A 221 -2.51 4.72 -3.62
C ILE A 221 -3.22 6.00 -4.06
N GLY A 222 -3.92 6.67 -3.14
CA GLY A 222 -4.69 7.87 -3.41
C GLY A 222 -5.95 7.61 -4.24
N ALA A 223 -6.70 6.56 -3.92
CA ALA A 223 -7.91 6.13 -4.62
C ALA A 223 -9.12 6.02 -3.68
N GLU A 224 -10.30 5.84 -4.28
CA GLU A 224 -11.56 5.58 -3.58
C GLU A 224 -12.34 4.45 -4.28
N ILE A 225 -13.27 3.82 -3.56
CA ILE A 225 -14.21 2.87 -4.15
C ILE A 225 -15.44 3.64 -4.58
N ILE A 226 -15.89 3.44 -5.82
CA ILE A 226 -17.10 4.03 -6.37
C ILE A 226 -18.08 2.96 -6.83
N SER A 227 -19.35 3.32 -6.85
CA SER A 227 -20.36 2.59 -7.61
C SER A 227 -20.43 3.17 -9.02
N THR A 228 -20.46 2.32 -10.04
CA THR A 228 -20.66 2.72 -11.44
C THR A 228 -22.13 2.55 -11.83
N ASP A 229 -22.54 3.17 -12.93
CA ASP A 229 -23.94 3.23 -13.40
C ASP A 229 -24.57 1.85 -13.69
N ASN A 230 -23.77 0.77 -13.65
CA ASN A 230 -24.19 -0.61 -13.90
C ASN A 230 -24.43 -1.44 -12.63
N ASN A 231 -24.61 -0.82 -11.46
CA ASN A 231 -24.63 -1.50 -10.15
C ASN A 231 -23.35 -2.32 -9.88
N LYS A 232 -22.22 -1.85 -10.42
CA LYS A 232 -20.91 -2.45 -10.22
C LYS A 232 -20.04 -1.52 -9.39
N PHE A 233 -18.95 -2.05 -8.87
CA PHE A 233 -17.96 -1.27 -8.14
C PHE A 233 -16.67 -1.18 -8.93
N ALA A 234 -15.95 -0.08 -8.72
CA ALA A 234 -14.60 0.09 -9.23
C ALA A 234 -13.76 0.90 -8.25
N VAL A 235 -12.44 0.75 -8.36
CA VAL A 235 -11.48 1.62 -7.69
C VAL A 235 -11.12 2.76 -8.64
N ARG A 236 -11.27 4.00 -8.18
CA ARG A 236 -10.98 5.22 -8.95
C ARG A 236 -9.85 6.01 -8.30
N LEU A 237 -8.88 6.47 -9.09
CA LEU A 237 -7.87 7.41 -8.61
C LEU A 237 -8.52 8.75 -8.25
N ILE A 238 -8.13 9.33 -7.12
CA ILE A 238 -8.54 10.68 -6.75
C ILE A 238 -7.57 11.65 -7.43
N ASP A 239 -8.10 12.51 -8.31
CA ASP A 239 -7.37 13.63 -8.88
C ASP A 239 -7.22 14.76 -7.86
N ASP A 240 -6.14 15.53 -7.99
CA ASP A 240 -5.97 16.76 -7.20
C ASP A 240 -6.94 17.86 -7.65
N GLN A 241 -7.31 17.86 -8.94
CA GLN A 241 -8.33 18.71 -9.52
C GLN A 241 -9.42 17.81 -10.08
N ARG A 242 -10.54 17.74 -9.37
CA ARG A 242 -11.66 16.86 -9.71
C ARG A 242 -12.69 17.63 -10.53
N THR A 243 -13.27 16.96 -11.53
CA THR A 243 -14.46 17.48 -12.22
C THR A 243 -15.70 17.10 -11.42
N PRO A 244 -16.62 18.05 -11.13
CA PRO A 244 -17.90 17.75 -10.51
C PRO A 244 -18.69 16.71 -11.29
N GLU A 245 -19.25 15.73 -10.56
CA GLU A 245 -20.07 14.65 -11.12
C GLU A 245 -21.55 15.07 -11.24
N LEU A 246 -21.93 16.13 -10.51
CA LEU A 246 -23.27 16.71 -10.46
C LEU A 246 -23.13 18.21 -10.11
N ALA A 247 -24.03 19.04 -10.65
CA ALA A 247 -24.21 20.43 -10.22
C ALA A 247 -25.58 20.56 -9.57
N LEU A 248 -25.62 21.06 -8.33
CA LEU A 248 -26.83 21.47 -7.63
C LEU A 248 -26.94 22.98 -7.69
N THR A 249 -28.10 23.45 -8.13
CA THR A 249 -28.41 24.86 -8.31
C THR A 249 -29.17 25.42 -7.12
N GLU A 250 -29.32 26.74 -7.03
CA GLU A 250 -30.06 27.40 -5.94
C GLU A 250 -31.44 26.77 -5.68
N ARG A 251 -32.18 26.43 -6.75
CA ARG A 251 -33.53 25.83 -6.64
C ARG A 251 -33.56 24.45 -5.95
N ASP A 252 -32.42 23.77 -5.93
CA ASP A 252 -32.28 22.43 -5.37
C ASP A 252 -31.98 22.51 -3.86
N ILE A 253 -31.51 23.67 -3.38
CA ILE A 253 -31.04 23.92 -2.02
C ILE A 253 -32.18 24.51 -1.17
N VAL A 254 -32.40 23.91 0.00
CA VAL A 254 -33.39 24.34 1.00
C VAL A 254 -32.72 25.10 2.14
N ASP A 255 -31.57 24.58 2.62
CA ASP A 255 -30.77 25.20 3.66
C ASP A 255 -29.28 24.92 3.41
N LEU A 256 -28.42 25.85 3.79
CA LEU A 256 -26.97 25.71 3.66
C LEU A 256 -26.29 26.20 4.94
N GLN A 257 -25.63 25.28 5.62
CA GLN A 257 -24.82 25.58 6.79
C GLN A 257 -23.35 25.47 6.42
N TRP A 258 -22.65 26.60 6.39
CA TRP A 258 -21.23 26.64 6.06
C TRP A 258 -20.40 27.01 7.29
N LYS A 259 -19.41 26.20 7.61
CA LYS A 259 -18.36 26.52 8.58
C LYS A 259 -17.06 26.68 7.81
N SER A 260 -16.46 27.87 7.88
CA SER A 260 -15.05 28.02 7.50
C SER A 260 -14.22 26.94 8.21
N GLY A 261 -13.16 26.47 7.59
CA GLY A 261 -12.39 25.30 8.04
C GLY A 261 -11.99 25.33 9.52
N PRO A 262 -11.42 24.22 10.03
CA PRO A 262 -11.27 24.00 11.48
C PRO A 262 -10.76 25.23 12.23
N ASP A 263 -11.28 25.43 13.45
CA ASP A 263 -10.91 26.56 14.28
C ASP A 263 -9.38 26.60 14.44
N SER A 264 -8.79 27.81 14.57
CA SER A 264 -7.33 27.97 14.38
C SER A 264 -6.46 27.04 15.24
N VAL A 265 -6.96 26.57 16.37
CA VAL A 265 -6.24 25.66 17.28
C VAL A 265 -6.31 24.20 16.82
N GLU A 266 -7.35 23.83 16.08
CA GLU A 266 -7.59 22.49 15.53
C GLU A 266 -7.11 22.37 14.09
N ARG A 267 -6.88 23.49 13.40
CA ARG A 267 -6.40 23.51 12.02
C ARG A 267 -4.93 23.07 11.97
N PRO A 268 -4.61 21.96 11.27
CA PRO A 268 -3.24 21.50 11.21
C PRO A 268 -2.39 22.41 10.32
N ASN A 269 -1.19 22.76 10.77
CA ASN A 269 -0.30 23.73 10.12
C ASN A 269 1.09 23.16 9.75
N VAL A 270 1.38 21.90 10.13
CA VAL A 270 2.57 21.14 9.71
C VAL A 270 2.16 19.76 9.21
N CYS A 271 2.47 19.41 7.97
CA CYS A 271 2.25 18.08 7.42
C CYS A 271 3.49 17.20 7.61
N ARG A 272 3.29 15.96 8.08
CA ARG A 272 4.32 14.93 8.12
C ARG A 272 3.81 13.70 7.39
N ILE A 273 4.67 13.11 6.55
CA ILE A 273 4.29 11.97 5.72
C ILE A 273 5.28 10.85 5.94
N LYS A 274 4.79 9.69 6.34
CA LYS A 274 5.56 8.45 6.36
C LYS A 274 5.13 7.54 5.21
N TYR A 275 6.11 6.95 4.54
CA TYR A 275 5.89 6.04 3.42
C TYR A 275 6.83 4.83 3.52
N TYR A 276 6.57 3.82 2.71
CA TYR A 276 7.35 2.60 2.66
C TYR A 276 8.60 2.84 1.79
N SER A 277 9.77 3.06 2.41
CA SER A 277 10.95 3.60 1.74
C SER A 277 11.92 2.52 1.25
N PRO A 278 12.07 2.32 -0.08
CA PRO A 278 13.02 1.33 -0.61
C PRO A 278 14.48 1.68 -0.28
N GLU A 279 14.82 2.97 -0.30
CA GLU A 279 16.17 3.48 0.01
C GLU A 279 16.60 3.24 1.47
N ARG A 280 15.63 3.01 2.36
CA ARG A 280 15.86 2.68 3.77
C ARG A 280 15.49 1.24 4.06
N ASN A 281 15.84 0.32 3.16
CA ASN A 281 15.59 -1.11 3.29
C ASN A 281 14.11 -1.46 3.56
N TYR A 282 13.20 -0.73 2.92
CA TYR A 282 11.76 -0.97 3.02
C TYR A 282 11.22 -0.80 4.45
N GLU A 283 11.72 0.20 5.17
CA GLU A 283 11.17 0.67 6.45
C GLU A 283 10.19 1.83 6.25
N MET A 284 9.29 2.01 7.22
CA MET A 284 8.44 3.21 7.27
C MET A 284 9.30 4.40 7.67
N ALA A 285 9.44 5.37 6.76
CA ALA A 285 10.28 6.53 6.96
C ALA A 285 9.53 7.83 6.68
N GLU A 286 9.85 8.87 7.45
CA GLU A 286 9.33 10.22 7.23
C GLU A 286 10.02 10.86 6.02
N ILE A 287 9.23 11.51 5.18
CA ILE A 287 9.71 12.26 4.01
C ILE A 287 10.13 13.66 4.48
N PRO A 288 11.37 14.09 4.20
CA PRO A 288 11.74 15.49 4.37
C PRO A 288 11.01 16.35 3.32
N LEU A 289 9.96 17.07 3.74
CA LEU A 289 9.15 17.93 2.87
C LEU A 289 9.80 19.30 2.65
N SER A 290 10.96 19.32 1.98
CA SER A 290 11.70 20.53 1.62
C SER A 290 12.13 20.50 0.15
N LYS A 291 12.48 21.66 -0.41
CA LYS A 291 13.00 21.74 -1.79
C LYS A 291 14.40 21.13 -1.94
N THR A 292 15.20 21.19 -0.88
CA THR A 292 16.59 20.71 -0.83
C THR A 292 16.81 19.85 0.41
N PRO A 293 16.24 18.64 0.47
CA PRO A 293 16.14 17.83 1.70
C PRO A 293 17.46 17.48 2.38
N ASN A 294 18.58 17.57 1.66
CA ASN A 294 19.91 17.23 2.16
C ASN A 294 20.79 18.46 2.46
N GLU A 295 20.26 19.68 2.39
CA GLU A 295 21.02 20.92 2.60
C GLU A 295 20.73 21.57 3.96
N PRO A 296 21.75 22.15 4.64
CA PRO A 296 21.52 22.96 5.83
C PRO A 296 20.61 24.16 5.54
N GLY A 297 19.58 24.37 6.37
CA GLY A 297 18.64 25.48 6.20
C GLY A 297 17.58 25.29 5.11
N ALA A 298 17.39 24.04 4.66
CA ALA A 298 16.40 23.69 3.65
C ALA A 298 15.00 24.23 3.98
N GLN A 299 14.44 25.00 3.06
CA GLN A 299 13.12 25.59 3.24
C GLN A 299 12.03 24.54 3.00
N PRO A 300 11.01 24.48 3.87
CA PRO A 300 9.90 23.55 3.71
C PRO A 300 9.15 23.85 2.40
N LEU A 301 8.47 22.84 1.87
CA LEU A 301 7.58 23.03 0.72
C LEU A 301 6.45 24.00 1.12
N PRO A 302 6.05 24.96 0.26
CA PRO A 302 5.07 25.99 0.63
C PRO A 302 3.71 25.44 1.11
N TRP A 303 3.34 24.24 0.64
CA TRP A 303 2.09 23.59 1.03
C TRP A 303 2.21 22.78 2.32
N SER A 304 3.41 22.44 2.81
CA SER A 304 3.59 21.51 3.93
C SER A 304 3.70 22.18 5.30
N ARG A 305 3.92 23.51 5.33
CA ARG A 305 4.10 24.27 6.57
C ARG A 305 3.56 25.70 6.45
N TYR A 306 2.73 26.13 7.40
CA TYR A 306 2.19 27.49 7.49
C TYR A 306 2.80 28.26 8.67
N GLN A 307 3.93 28.92 8.43
CA GLN A 307 4.72 29.57 9.50
C GLN A 307 3.94 30.66 10.26
N ASN A 308 3.14 31.46 9.55
CA ASN A 308 2.30 32.49 10.14
C ASN A 308 1.26 31.95 11.15
N GLU A 309 0.72 30.76 10.90
CA GLU A 309 -0.20 30.09 11.84
C GLU A 309 0.56 29.53 13.04
N ILE A 310 1.74 28.96 12.80
CA ILE A 310 2.62 28.42 13.85
C ILE A 310 3.04 29.51 14.83
N ASP A 311 3.39 30.69 14.33
CA ASP A 311 3.78 31.84 15.16
C ASP A 311 2.62 32.31 16.08
N ARG A 312 1.37 32.03 15.69
CA ARG A 312 0.16 32.43 16.44
C ARG A 312 -0.31 31.38 17.45
N VAL A 313 -0.32 30.10 17.08
CA VAL A 313 -0.95 29.03 17.87
C VAL A 313 -0.05 27.83 18.17
N GLY A 314 1.22 27.86 17.74
CA GLY A 314 2.15 26.75 17.85
C GLY A 314 1.96 25.70 16.75
N GLU A 315 2.76 24.63 16.81
CA GLU A 315 2.73 23.56 15.81
C GLU A 315 1.53 22.62 16.03
N GLN A 316 0.74 22.44 14.99
CA GLN A 316 -0.38 21.50 14.90
C GLN A 316 -0.09 20.52 13.77
N TYR A 317 0.22 19.28 14.13
CA TYR A 317 0.69 18.28 13.18
C TYR A 317 -0.47 17.55 12.50
N PHE A 318 -0.30 17.30 11.20
CA PHE A 318 -1.10 16.36 10.44
C PHE A 318 -0.20 15.23 9.94
N ASP A 319 -0.27 14.11 10.64
CA ASP A 319 0.51 12.93 10.36
C ASP A 319 -0.24 12.04 9.37
N VAL A 320 0.41 11.73 8.24
CA VAL A 320 -0.09 10.83 7.20
C VAL A 320 0.82 9.62 7.13
N GLU A 321 0.27 8.42 7.37
CA GLU A 321 0.99 7.17 7.24
C GLU A 321 0.46 6.39 6.04
N LEU A 322 1.35 6.12 5.07
CA LEU A 322 1.02 5.43 3.81
C LEU A 322 1.81 4.12 3.71
N PRO A 323 1.42 3.07 4.46
CA PRO A 323 2.18 1.83 4.55
C PRO A 323 2.22 1.02 3.25
N PHE A 324 1.35 1.33 2.28
CA PHE A 324 1.35 0.67 0.97
C PHE A 324 1.97 1.51 -0.16
N CYS A 325 2.61 2.64 0.17
CA CYS A 325 3.14 3.59 -0.80
C CYS A 325 4.66 3.46 -0.92
N PRO A 326 5.20 2.93 -2.02
CA PRO A 326 6.64 2.70 -2.19
C PRO A 326 7.43 3.94 -2.62
N SER A 327 6.74 5.05 -2.85
CA SER A 327 7.28 6.22 -3.53
C SER A 327 7.10 7.48 -2.68
N ALA A 328 8.17 8.28 -2.61
CA ALA A 328 8.13 9.58 -1.96
C ALA A 328 7.26 10.58 -2.75
N ALA A 329 7.31 10.59 -4.09
CA ALA A 329 6.54 11.56 -4.86
C ALA A 329 5.05 11.20 -4.93
N GLN A 330 4.69 9.91 -5.00
CA GLN A 330 3.31 9.45 -4.78
C GLN A 330 2.80 9.87 -3.41
N ALA A 331 3.58 9.62 -2.35
CA ALA A 331 3.22 10.00 -0.99
C ALA A 331 3.05 11.52 -0.82
N GLN A 332 3.90 12.34 -1.44
CA GLN A 332 3.76 13.80 -1.42
C GLN A 332 2.49 14.29 -2.12
N ARG A 333 2.11 13.71 -3.27
CA ARG A 333 0.84 14.06 -3.97
C ARG A 333 -0.35 13.78 -3.07
N ILE A 334 -0.40 12.60 -2.48
CA ILE A 334 -1.47 12.16 -1.58
C ILE A 334 -1.51 13.04 -0.33
N GLY A 335 -0.38 13.24 0.33
CA GLY A 335 -0.29 14.02 1.55
C GLY A 335 -0.65 15.49 1.34
N ARG A 336 -0.25 16.10 0.21
CA ARG A 336 -0.67 17.46 -0.16
C ARG A 336 -2.20 17.56 -0.24
N ARG A 337 -2.85 16.61 -0.90
CA ARG A 337 -4.32 16.60 -1.02
C ARG A 337 -4.99 16.38 0.33
N LEU A 338 -4.54 15.40 1.11
CA LEU A 338 -5.11 15.13 2.44
C LEU A 338 -4.93 16.31 3.39
N PHE A 339 -3.78 16.99 3.34
CA PHE A 339 -3.52 18.17 4.15
C PHE A 339 -4.39 19.36 3.74
N ALA A 340 -4.61 19.56 2.44
CA ALA A 340 -5.56 20.55 1.94
C ALA A 340 -7.00 20.25 2.41
N LEU A 341 -7.44 18.98 2.33
CA LEU A 341 -8.76 18.55 2.81
C LEU A 341 -8.92 18.70 4.32
N ALA A 342 -7.89 18.41 5.11
CA ALA A 342 -7.91 18.62 6.56
C ALA A 342 -8.01 20.10 6.96
N ARG A 343 -7.69 21.00 6.03
CA ARG A 343 -7.75 22.46 6.19
C ARG A 343 -8.92 23.09 5.43
N ALA A 344 -9.76 22.29 4.79
CA ALA A 344 -10.88 22.71 3.95
C ALA A 344 -12.04 23.25 4.79
N ASP A 345 -12.91 24.03 4.16
CA ASP A 345 -14.17 24.44 4.74
C ASP A 345 -15.14 23.25 4.77
N VAL A 346 -16.01 23.21 5.77
CA VAL A 346 -16.98 22.12 5.96
C VAL A 346 -18.38 22.69 5.92
N GLY A 347 -19.25 22.06 5.15
CA GLY A 347 -20.64 22.46 5.01
C GLY A 347 -21.60 21.30 5.15
N VAL A 348 -22.84 21.62 5.50
CA VAL A 348 -23.99 20.73 5.37
C VAL A 348 -24.99 21.44 4.48
N VAL A 349 -25.31 20.84 3.34
CA VAL A 349 -26.35 21.33 2.44
C VAL A 349 -27.58 20.45 2.59
N THR A 350 -28.71 21.07 2.87
CA THR A 350 -30.02 20.42 2.84
C THR A 350 -30.67 20.77 1.53
N THR A 351 -31.05 19.75 0.78
CA THR A 351 -31.65 19.87 -0.55
C THR A 351 -33.06 19.32 -0.54
N ASN A 352 -33.84 19.62 -1.57
CA ASN A 352 -35.06 18.88 -1.86
C ASN A 352 -34.70 17.47 -2.41
N PHE A 353 -35.67 16.71 -2.89
CA PHE A 353 -35.41 15.37 -3.46
C PHE A 353 -34.42 15.32 -4.64
N ALA A 354 -34.06 16.45 -5.26
CA ALA A 354 -32.98 16.52 -6.25
C ALA A 354 -31.64 16.05 -5.67
N GLY A 355 -31.42 16.20 -4.35
CA GLY A 355 -30.22 15.69 -3.67
C GLY A 355 -30.03 14.17 -3.77
N LEU A 356 -31.08 13.41 -4.07
CA LEU A 356 -30.98 11.97 -4.33
C LEU A 356 -30.07 11.67 -5.54
N ALA A 357 -29.95 12.59 -6.50
CA ALA A 357 -29.05 12.44 -7.64
C ALA A 357 -27.56 12.43 -7.23
N ALA A 358 -27.23 12.91 -6.03
CA ALA A 358 -25.88 12.84 -5.49
C ALA A 358 -25.52 11.45 -4.93
N TRP A 359 -26.47 10.51 -4.89
CA TRP A 359 -26.22 9.16 -4.40
C TRP A 359 -25.16 8.45 -5.26
N GLY A 360 -24.15 7.87 -4.61
CA GLY A 360 -23.02 7.23 -5.30
C GLY A 360 -22.05 8.21 -5.96
N LYS A 361 -22.28 9.53 -5.87
CA LYS A 361 -21.32 10.56 -6.27
C LYS A 361 -20.46 10.94 -5.06
N SER A 362 -19.28 11.49 -5.34
CA SER A 362 -18.31 11.85 -4.29
C SER A 362 -17.76 13.27 -4.45
N PHE A 363 -18.04 13.91 -5.59
CA PHE A 363 -17.65 15.29 -5.84
C PHE A 363 -18.73 16.01 -6.66
N ILE A 364 -19.19 17.15 -6.16
CA ILE A 364 -20.28 17.93 -6.78
C ILE A 364 -19.93 19.41 -6.82
N SER A 365 -20.67 20.16 -7.62
CA SER A 365 -20.66 21.63 -7.63
C SER A 365 -21.93 22.12 -6.94
N LEU A 366 -21.78 23.09 -6.04
CA LEU A 366 -22.86 23.71 -5.27
C LEU A 366 -22.90 25.19 -5.60
N GLU A 367 -24.01 25.67 -6.15
CA GLU A 367 -24.27 27.10 -6.31
C GLU A 367 -24.60 27.71 -4.94
N LEU A 368 -23.89 28.78 -4.54
CA LEU A 368 -24.15 29.50 -3.30
C LEU A 368 -25.22 30.58 -3.56
N PRO A 369 -26.43 30.47 -2.98
CA PRO A 369 -27.56 31.36 -3.29
C PRO A 369 -27.25 32.84 -3.10
N ASP A 370 -26.46 33.17 -2.08
CA ASP A 370 -26.19 34.55 -1.67
C ASP A 370 -24.95 35.17 -2.35
N LEU A 371 -24.16 34.39 -3.08
CA LEU A 371 -22.83 34.80 -3.56
C LEU A 371 -22.66 34.75 -5.08
N ASP A 372 -23.64 34.24 -5.85
CA ASP A 372 -23.54 34.01 -7.30
C ASP A 372 -22.23 33.29 -7.70
N GLU A 373 -21.76 32.43 -6.79
CA GLU A 373 -20.52 31.68 -6.88
C GLU A 373 -20.83 30.18 -6.74
N SER A 374 -20.13 29.35 -7.51
CA SER A 374 -20.19 27.89 -7.36
C SER A 374 -18.97 27.36 -6.63
N VAL A 375 -19.20 26.48 -5.66
CA VAL A 375 -18.15 25.83 -4.89
C VAL A 375 -18.15 24.34 -5.21
N ASN A 376 -16.97 23.82 -5.56
CA ASN A 376 -16.79 22.39 -5.75
C ASN A 376 -16.45 21.75 -4.41
N ALA A 377 -17.15 20.67 -4.06
CA ALA A 377 -17.00 20.02 -2.79
C ALA A 377 -16.99 18.49 -2.91
N ALA A 378 -16.12 17.86 -2.13
CA ALA A 378 -16.21 16.43 -1.87
C ALA A 378 -17.39 16.17 -0.94
N ILE A 379 -18.15 15.10 -1.16
CA ILE A 379 -19.35 14.81 -0.39
C ILE A 379 -19.31 13.45 0.28
N GLY A 380 -19.95 13.37 1.44
CA GLY A 380 -20.30 12.10 2.06
C GLY A 380 -21.59 11.51 1.48
N THR A 381 -21.99 10.35 1.99
CA THR A 381 -23.26 9.70 1.60
C THR A 381 -24.46 10.60 1.93
N PRO A 382 -25.33 10.91 0.96
CA PRO A 382 -26.56 11.65 1.21
C PRO A 382 -27.45 10.94 2.24
N ARG A 383 -28.10 11.71 3.11
CA ARG A 383 -29.04 11.22 4.13
C ARG A 383 -30.44 11.70 3.81
N ILE A 384 -31.35 10.77 3.62
CA ILE A 384 -32.72 11.05 3.18
C ILE A 384 -33.61 11.21 4.41
N ASN A 385 -34.46 12.24 4.41
CA ASN A 385 -35.55 12.41 5.34
C ASN A 385 -36.88 12.44 4.57
N ASP A 386 -37.51 11.27 4.41
CA ASP A 386 -38.74 11.11 3.64
C ASP A 386 -39.94 11.87 4.24
N GLY A 387 -39.94 12.09 5.56
CA GLY A 387 -41.02 12.80 6.24
C GLY A 387 -41.07 14.28 5.88
N ASP A 388 -39.91 14.90 5.69
CA ASP A 388 -39.77 16.32 5.39
C ASP A 388 -39.49 16.58 3.90
N GLY A 389 -39.29 15.53 3.10
CA GLY A 389 -38.99 15.64 1.67
C GLY A 389 -37.62 16.23 1.35
N THR A 390 -36.66 16.04 2.27
CA THR A 390 -35.32 16.65 2.20
C THR A 390 -34.20 15.62 2.16
N VAL A 391 -33.05 16.04 1.63
CA VAL A 391 -31.82 15.26 1.59
C VAL A 391 -30.67 16.09 2.14
N GLU A 392 -30.04 15.61 3.22
CA GLU A 392 -28.85 16.21 3.84
C GLU A 392 -27.59 15.65 3.19
N ILE A 393 -26.69 16.51 2.73
CA ILE A 393 -25.40 16.15 2.15
C ILE A 393 -24.31 16.88 2.93
N ARG A 394 -23.39 16.11 3.53
CA ARG A 394 -22.18 16.68 4.16
C ARG A 394 -21.14 16.92 3.09
N SER A 395 -20.60 18.13 3.04
CA SER A 395 -19.65 18.58 2.03
C SER A 395 -18.35 19.10 2.65
N LEU A 396 -17.22 18.80 2.01
CA LEU A 396 -15.90 19.32 2.31
C LEU A 396 -15.42 20.10 1.08
N SER A 397 -15.27 21.41 1.24
CA SER A 397 -14.86 22.31 0.17
C SER A 397 -13.42 22.76 0.37
N GLY A 398 -12.55 22.26 -0.48
CA GLY A 398 -11.24 22.87 -0.68
C GLY A 398 -11.39 24.05 -1.62
N ARG A 399 -11.17 25.28 -1.15
CA ARG A 399 -10.71 26.34 -2.06
C ARG A 399 -9.34 25.89 -2.57
N HIS A 400 -9.30 25.38 -3.80
CA HIS A 400 -8.09 24.89 -4.44
C HIS A 400 -7.27 26.00 -5.07
#